data_AF-L7M5E3-F1
#
_entry.id   AF-L7M5E3-F1
#
_cell.length_a   1.000
_cell.length_b   1.000
_cell.length_c   1.000
_cell.angle_alpha   90.00
_cell.angle_beta   90.00
_cell.angle_gamma   90.00
#
_symmetry.space_group_name_H-M   'P 1'
#
loop_
_entity.id
_entity.type
_entity.pdbx_description
1 polymer ?
#
loop_
_entity_poly.entity_id
_entity_poly.type
_entity_poly.pdbx_seq_one_letter_code
_entity_poly.pdbx_strand_id
1 'polypeptide(L)'
;MIASIVRLAADPWSRRQQPVRVPKISWFDRHPRFTLVVIGIGGTCLVFSRFIYDAFNSIFEPDNGKPKLDLVMLMHQTYWRKDGQPPKSIQEALEEQEKIREEQRKEKEQKAQLALRL
;
A
#
# COMPACT_ATOMS: atom_id res chain seq x y z
N MET A 1 -7.85 66.27 37.77
CA MET A 1 -8.39 66.27 36.39
C MET A 1 -7.81 65.18 35.47
N ILE A 2 -7.13 64.14 35.99
CA ILE A 2 -6.54 63.08 35.14
C ILE A 2 -7.34 61.77 35.24
N ALA A 3 -8.00 61.51 36.37
CA ALA A 3 -8.78 60.29 36.61
C ALA A 3 -10.10 60.19 35.81
N SER A 4 -10.62 61.30 35.27
CA SER A 4 -11.86 61.32 34.47
C SER A 4 -11.63 60.93 33.01
N ILE A 5 -10.43 61.20 32.46
CA ILE A 5 -10.09 60.89 31.06
C ILE A 5 -9.85 59.39 30.88
N VAL A 6 -9.31 58.71 31.90
CA VAL A 6 -9.07 57.26 31.89
C VAL A 6 -10.38 56.45 31.77
N ARG A 7 -11.51 56.99 32.24
CA ARG A 7 -12.82 56.35 32.09
C ARG A 7 -13.46 56.55 30.71
N LEU A 8 -12.99 57.51 29.91
CA LEU A 8 -13.52 57.80 28.58
C LEU A 8 -12.77 57.06 27.46
N ALA A 9 -11.51 56.70 27.69
CA ALA A 9 -10.68 55.93 26.74
C ALA A 9 -10.84 54.41 26.86
N ALA A 10 -11.61 53.93 27.84
CA ALA A 10 -11.94 52.53 27.99
C ALA A 10 -13.10 52.20 27.03
N ASP A 11 -12.75 51.86 25.79
CA ASP A 11 -13.67 51.44 24.74
C ASP A 11 -14.70 50.43 25.29
N PRO A 12 -16.00 50.81 25.39
CA PRO A 12 -17.03 49.99 26.03
C PRO A 12 -17.36 48.74 25.20
N TRP A 13 -16.87 48.66 23.96
CA TRP A 13 -17.14 47.55 23.07
C TRP A 13 -16.35 46.28 23.42
N SER A 14 -15.15 46.41 24.01
CA SER A 14 -14.34 45.24 24.38
C SER A 14 -14.87 44.51 25.62
N ARG A 15 -15.60 45.21 26.50
CA ARG A 15 -16.14 44.66 27.75
C ARG A 15 -17.34 43.72 27.56
N ARG A 16 -17.97 43.74 26.39
CA ARG A 16 -19.14 42.89 26.07
C ARG A 16 -18.76 41.57 25.45
N GLN A 17 -17.52 41.41 25.00
CA GLN A 17 -17.03 40.14 24.46
C GLN A 17 -16.41 39.34 25.60
N GLN A 18 -17.23 38.57 26.33
CA GLN A 18 -16.68 37.37 26.95
C GLN A 18 -16.07 36.54 25.80
N PRO A 19 -14.79 36.14 25.87
CA PRO A 19 -14.28 35.20 24.88
C PRO A 19 -15.10 33.92 25.06
N VAL A 20 -16.05 33.70 24.16
CA VAL A 20 -16.79 32.45 24.09
C VAL A 20 -15.70 31.39 23.96
N ARG A 21 -15.51 30.59 25.02
CA ARG A 21 -14.61 29.45 24.99
C ARG A 21 -15.19 28.50 23.95
N VAL A 22 -14.76 28.65 22.70
CA VAL A 22 -15.09 27.70 21.66
C VAL A 22 -14.50 26.38 22.15
N PRO A 23 -15.32 25.36 22.45
CA PRO A 23 -14.77 24.09 22.83
C PRO A 23 -13.84 23.65 21.69
N LYS A 24 -12.58 23.38 22.02
CA LYS A 24 -11.62 22.81 21.09
C LYS A 24 -12.04 21.36 20.86
N ILE A 25 -13.12 21.19 20.09
CA ILE A 25 -13.65 19.89 19.70
C ILE A 25 -12.52 19.20 18.95
N SER A 26 -12.13 18.02 19.42
CA SER A 26 -11.09 17.24 18.78
C SER A 26 -11.51 16.93 17.34
N TRP A 27 -10.56 16.90 16.42
CA TRP A 27 -10.84 16.52 15.02
C TRP A 27 -11.49 15.13 14.93
N PHE A 28 -11.16 14.26 15.88
CA PHE A 28 -11.78 12.96 16.10
C PHE A 28 -13.29 13.04 16.36
N ASP A 29 -13.72 13.98 17.19
CA ASP A 29 -15.14 14.17 17.52
C ASP A 29 -15.89 14.84 16.37
N ARG A 30 -15.21 15.69 15.61
CA ARG A 30 -15.82 16.43 14.50
C ARG A 30 -16.03 15.55 13.27
N HIS A 31 -15.10 14.64 12.97
CA HIS A 31 -15.14 13.78 11.79
C HIS A 31 -14.70 12.33 12.10
N PRO A 32 -15.47 11.59 12.91
CA PRO A 32 -15.08 10.26 13.38
C PRO A 32 -14.87 9.25 12.24
N ARG A 33 -15.67 9.37 11.18
CA ARG A 33 -15.55 8.52 9.98
C ARG A 33 -14.23 8.74 9.25
N PHE A 34 -13.83 10.01 9.09
CA PHE A 34 -12.60 10.35 8.37
C PHE A 34 -11.37 9.92 9.18
N THR A 35 -11.37 10.14 10.49
CA THR A 35 -10.26 9.73 11.35
C THR A 35 -10.09 8.22 11.40
N LEU A 36 -11.18 7.44 11.41
CA LEU A 36 -11.09 5.97 11.33
C LEU A 36 -10.52 5.50 10.00
N VAL A 37 -10.90 6.13 8.88
CA VAL A 37 -10.35 5.81 7.57
C VAL A 37 -8.86 6.13 7.49
N VAL A 38 -8.44 7.30 8.00
CA VAL A 38 -7.02 7.70 8.00
C VAL A 38 -6.18 6.77 8.87
N ILE A 39 -6.67 6.41 10.07
CA ILE A 39 -5.97 5.47 10.96
C ILE A 39 -5.95 4.06 10.37
N GLY A 40 -7.07 3.60 9.81
CA GLY A 40 -7.16 2.29 9.18
C GLY A 40 -6.21 2.17 8.00
N ILE A 41 -6.33 3.08 7.02
CA ILE A 41 -5.48 3.10 5.82
C ILE A 41 -4.02 3.33 6.21
N GLY A 42 -3.73 4.34 7.04
CA GLY A 42 -2.37 4.65 7.49
C GLY A 42 -1.74 3.48 8.24
N GLY A 43 -2.48 2.86 9.16
CA GLY A 43 -2.04 1.67 9.89
C GLY A 43 -1.77 0.50 8.94
N THR A 44 -2.68 0.21 8.00
CA THR A 44 -2.46 -0.85 7.01
C THR A 44 -1.27 -0.54 6.10
N CYS A 45 -1.09 0.70 5.67
CA CYS A 45 0.05 1.10 4.84
C CYS A 45 1.39 0.94 5.57
N LEU A 46 1.43 1.13 6.89
CA LEU A 46 2.63 0.89 7.68
C LEU A 46 2.90 -0.62 7.85
N VAL A 47 1.87 -1.41 8.16
CA VAL A 47 1.99 -2.88 8.30
C VAL A 47 2.40 -3.54 6.98
N PHE A 48 1.79 -3.12 5.88
CA PHE A 48 2.09 -3.61 4.54
C PHE A 48 3.15 -2.78 3.81
N SER A 49 3.88 -1.92 4.52
CA SER A 49 4.89 -1.02 3.92
C SER A 49 5.93 -1.79 3.11
N ARG A 50 6.41 -2.92 3.64
CA ARG A 50 7.32 -3.83 2.94
C ARG A 50 6.72 -4.39 1.65
N PHE A 51 5.45 -4.79 1.69
CA PHE A 51 4.76 -5.35 0.54
C PHE A 51 4.51 -4.30 -0.54
N ILE A 52 4.14 -3.08 -0.15
CA ILE A 52 4.00 -1.93 -1.04
C ILE A 52 5.37 -1.58 -1.64
N TYR A 53 6.43 -1.60 -0.84
CA TYR A 53 7.79 -1.33 -1.31
C TYR A 53 8.28 -2.38 -2.31
N ASP A 54 8.09 -3.67 -2.02
CA ASP A 54 8.44 -4.76 -2.94
C ASP A 54 7.60 -4.69 -4.23
N ALA A 55 6.32 -4.34 -4.15
CA ALA A 55 5.46 -4.15 -5.32
C ALA A 55 5.93 -2.96 -6.18
N PHE A 56 6.22 -1.81 -5.57
CA PHE A 56 6.77 -0.65 -6.29
C PHE A 56 8.14 -0.97 -6.89
N ASN A 57 9.00 -1.68 -6.17
CA ASN A 57 10.32 -2.06 -6.66
C ASN A 57 10.20 -3.07 -7.82
N SER A 58 9.20 -3.96 -7.79
CA SER A 58 8.92 -4.88 -8.90
C SER A 58 8.44 -4.20 -10.18
N ILE A 59 7.81 -3.02 -10.07
CA ILE A 59 7.32 -2.22 -11.21
C ILE A 59 8.46 -1.38 -11.82
N PHE A 60 9.40 -0.91 -11.00
CA PHE A 60 10.47 0.00 -11.41
C PHE A 60 11.83 -0.68 -11.65
N GLU A 61 12.08 -1.89 -11.15
CA GLU A 61 13.27 -2.65 -11.52
C GLU A 61 13.09 -3.24 -12.92
N PRO A 62 13.96 -2.90 -13.89
CA PRO A 62 14.01 -3.63 -15.14
C PRO A 62 14.32 -5.07 -14.81
N ASP A 63 13.74 -5.99 -15.59
CA ASP A 63 13.83 -7.43 -15.42
C ASP A 63 15.30 -7.87 -15.56
N ASN A 64 16.07 -7.68 -14.49
CA ASN A 64 17.41 -8.18 -14.34
C ASN A 64 17.23 -9.68 -14.40
N GLY A 65 17.67 -10.31 -15.51
CA GLY A 65 17.44 -11.72 -15.89
C GLY A 65 17.97 -12.78 -14.91
N LYS A 66 18.03 -12.46 -13.62
CA LYS A 66 18.06 -13.39 -12.50
C LYS A 66 16.74 -14.18 -12.51
N PRO A 67 16.82 -15.50 -12.33
CA PRO A 67 15.62 -16.31 -12.21
C PRO A 67 14.90 -15.91 -10.92
N LYS A 68 13.86 -15.07 -11.05
CA LYS A 68 12.92 -14.80 -9.97
C LYS A 68 12.12 -16.08 -9.74
N LEU A 69 12.30 -16.66 -8.57
CA LEU A 69 11.46 -17.74 -8.08
C LEU A 69 10.05 -17.19 -7.95
N ASP A 70 9.14 -17.63 -8.80
CA ASP A 70 7.76 -17.22 -8.72
C ASP A 70 7.12 -17.93 -7.52
N LEU A 71 6.86 -17.16 -6.47
CA LEU A 71 6.28 -17.66 -5.23
C LEU A 71 4.90 -18.28 -5.45
N VAL A 72 4.15 -17.79 -6.44
CA VAL A 72 2.82 -18.29 -6.78
C VAL A 72 2.92 -19.65 -7.45
N MET A 73 3.84 -19.82 -8.41
CA MET A 73 4.13 -21.13 -9.00
C MET A 73 4.67 -22.11 -7.96
N LEU A 74 5.52 -21.65 -7.05
CA LEU A 74 6.05 -22.49 -5.97
C LEU A 74 4.92 -22.96 -5.04
N MET A 75 4.04 -22.04 -4.62
CA MET A 75 2.85 -22.36 -3.83
C MET A 75 1.90 -23.32 -4.55
N HIS A 76 1.72 -23.15 -5.86
CA HIS A 76 0.93 -24.08 -6.67
C HIS A 76 1.58 -25.46 -6.72
N GLN A 77 2.90 -25.54 -6.94
CA GLN A 77 3.65 -26.81 -6.93
C GLN A 77 3.62 -27.51 -5.56
N THR A 78 3.66 -26.76 -4.47
CA THR A 78 3.59 -27.32 -3.11
C THR A 78 2.17 -27.74 -2.73
N TYR A 79 1.13 -27.05 -3.24
CA TYR A 79 -0.27 -27.39 -3.00
C TYR A 79 -0.71 -28.65 -3.76
N TRP A 80 -0.28 -28.83 -5.02
CA TRP A 80 -0.58 -30.00 -5.86
C TRP A 80 0.33 -31.20 -5.62
N ARG A 81 1.11 -31.14 -4.55
CA ARG A 81 2.11 -32.14 -4.21
C ARG A 81 1.42 -33.39 -3.68
N LYS A 82 1.75 -34.56 -4.24
CA LYS A 82 1.23 -35.84 -3.74
C LYS A 82 1.82 -36.12 -2.36
N ASP A 83 0.95 -36.46 -1.41
CA ASP A 83 1.34 -36.83 -0.06
C ASP A 83 2.37 -37.98 -0.09
N GLY A 84 3.60 -37.70 0.37
CA GLY A 84 4.68 -38.70 0.47
C GLY A 84 5.98 -38.38 -0.28
N GLN A 85 6.05 -37.33 -1.10
CA GLN A 85 7.34 -36.92 -1.68
C GLN A 85 8.19 -36.08 -0.69
N PRO A 86 9.53 -36.05 -0.79
CA PRO A 86 10.42 -35.17 -0.02
C PRO A 86 10.48 -33.75 -0.63
N PRO A 87 10.53 -32.67 0.19
CA PRO A 87 10.43 -31.30 -0.32
C PRO A 87 11.54 -31.06 -1.32
N LYS A 88 11.17 -30.62 -2.54
CA LYS A 88 12.12 -30.34 -3.60
C LYS A 88 13.06 -29.23 -3.15
N SER A 89 14.32 -29.32 -3.56
CA SER A 89 15.27 -28.26 -3.29
C SER A 89 14.87 -26.99 -4.05
N ILE A 90 15.28 -25.82 -3.55
CA ILE A 90 14.98 -24.54 -4.20
C ILE A 90 15.56 -24.51 -5.62
N GLN A 91 16.70 -25.15 -5.85
CA GLN A 91 17.35 -25.24 -7.16
C GLN A 91 16.51 -26.08 -8.15
N GLU A 92 16.01 -27.23 -7.73
CA GLU A 92 15.11 -28.05 -8.55
C GLU A 92 13.82 -27.31 -8.91
N ALA A 93 13.26 -26.55 -7.97
CA ALA A 93 12.06 -25.75 -8.22
C ALA A 93 12.33 -24.63 -9.25
N LEU A 94 13.52 -24.01 -9.22
CA LEU A 94 13.92 -23.00 -10.21
C LEU A 94 14.04 -23.61 -11.61
N GLU A 95 14.71 -24.76 -11.74
CA GLU A 95 14.85 -25.43 -13.04
C GLU A 95 13.51 -25.85 -13.63
N GLU A 96 12.57 -26.32 -12.81
CA GLU A 96 11.21 -26.62 -13.26
C GLU A 96 10.46 -25.37 -13.73
N GLN A 97 10.59 -24.26 -13.00
CA GLN A 97 9.97 -22.99 -13.41
C GLN A 97 10.56 -22.44 -14.71
N GLU A 98 11.87 -22.57 -14.92
CA GLU A 98 12.52 -22.16 -16.17
C GLU A 98 12.02 -22.99 -17.36
N LYS A 99 11.95 -24.32 -17.23
CA LYS A 99 11.42 -25.21 -18.28
C LYS A 99 9.98 -24.85 -18.66
N ILE A 100 9.11 -24.63 -17.66
CA ILE A 100 7.71 -24.24 -17.90
C ILE A 100 7.65 -22.90 -18.63
N ARG A 101 8.53 -21.95 -18.30
CA ARG A 101 8.59 -20.64 -18.95
C ARG A 101 9.04 -20.74 -20.41
N GLU A 102 10.00 -21.62 -20.71
CA GLU A 102 10.44 -21.88 -22.08
C GLU A 102 9.33 -22.52 -22.93
N GLU A 103 8.61 -23.50 -22.38
CA GLU A 103 7.47 -24.14 -23.05
C GLU A 103 6.37 -23.13 -23.36
N GLN A 104 6.00 -22.29 -22.38
CA GLN A 104 5.00 -21.24 -22.59
C GLN A 104 5.42 -20.21 -23.65
N ARG A 105 6.72 -19.89 -23.76
CA ARG A 105 7.22 -19.00 -24.81
C ARG A 105 7.05 -19.63 -26.19
N LYS A 106 7.44 -20.89 -26.34
CA LYS A 106 7.26 -21.64 -27.60
C LYS A 106 5.79 -21.74 -28.00
N GLU A 107 4.89 -22.02 -27.06
CA GLU A 107 3.46 -22.06 -27.34
C GLU A 107 2.89 -20.70 -27.76
N LYS A 108 3.33 -19.61 -27.10
CA LYS A 108 2.92 -18.25 -27.47
C LYS A 108 3.41 -17.87 -28.86
N GLU A 109 4.65 -18.22 -29.20
CA GLU A 109 5.21 -18.01 -30.54
C GLU A 109 4.44 -18.79 -31.60
N GLN A 110 4.12 -20.06 -31.35
CA GLN A 110 3.31 -20.87 -32.26
C GLN A 110 1.89 -20.30 -32.43
N LYS A 111 1.23 -19.89 -31.35
CA LYS A 111 -0.09 -19.26 -31.42
C LYS A 111 -0.05 -17.92 -32.16
N ALA A 112 0.99 -17.11 -31.94
CA ALA A 112 1.17 -15.85 -32.66
C ALA A 112 1.40 -16.08 -34.16
N GLN A 113 2.19 -17.09 -34.53
CA GLN A 113 2.40 -17.47 -35.93
C GLN A 113 1.12 -18.00 -36.59
N LEU A 114 0.30 -18.76 -35.87
CA LEU A 114 -1.00 -19.23 -36.37
C LEU A 114 -2.01 -18.08 -36.51
N ALA A 115 -2.03 -17.13 -35.57
CA ALA A 115 -2.90 -15.96 -35.63
C ALA A 115 -2.53 -14.98 -36.76
N LEU A 116 -1.24 -14.88 -37.11
CA LEU A 116 -0.77 -14.08 -38.26
C LEU A 116 -1.05 -14.74 -39.63
N ARG A 117 -1.42 -16.02 -39.65
CA ARG A 117 -1.77 -16.76 -40.87
C ARG A 117 -3.27 -16.77 -41.19
N LEU A 118 -4.11 -16.22 -40.31
CA LEU A 118 -5.55 -15.99 -40.51
C LEU A 118 -5.80 -14.54 -40.92
#